data_AF-A0A8I1XIP8-F1
#
_entry.id   AF-A0A8I1XIP8-F1
#
_cell.length_a   1.000
_cell.length_b   1.000
_cell.length_c   1.000
_cell.angle_alpha   90.00
_cell.angle_beta   90.00
_cell.angle_gamma   90.00
#
_symmetry.space_group_name_H-M   'P 1'
#
loop_
_entity.id
_entity.type
_entity.pdbx_description
1 polymer ?
#
loop_
_entity_poly.entity_id
_entity_poly.type
_entity_poly.pdbx_seq_one_letter_code
_entity_poly.pdbx_strand_id
1 'polypeptide(L)'
;MTATFAMPAGAATLPAGAAKLLPAGQSVMSVARADLTGDGRLDYVVALRASAEQTLRGHGDAAPPRTLLVLVANADGGFVEAARSTRVIFRADEGGQCDPFLDSDHGLVAKGAYFTVQNGVACGQHWTDYITFRYDRRRGVFVFHKRVIEAWEMNTQDTPDAEALRLREHREIAADPRQPVLLSAYTPAP
;
A
#
# COMPACT_ATOMS: atom_id res chain seq x y z
N MET A 1 -27.49 -12.86 -28.54
CA MET A 1 -26.11 -12.91 -28.02
C MET A 1 -25.96 -11.79 -27.02
N THR A 2 -26.08 -12.09 -25.72
CA THR A 2 -25.86 -11.12 -24.65
C THR A 2 -24.38 -11.14 -24.29
N ALA A 3 -23.68 -10.05 -24.58
CA ALA A 3 -22.30 -9.86 -24.17
C ALA A 3 -22.26 -9.64 -22.65
N THR A 4 -21.70 -10.61 -21.93
CA THR A 4 -21.36 -10.47 -20.52
C THR A 4 -20.17 -9.52 -20.45
N PHE A 5 -20.41 -8.26 -20.07
CA PHE A 5 -19.34 -7.36 -19.67
C PHE A 5 -18.71 -7.91 -18.39
N ALA A 6 -17.47 -8.38 -18.48
CA ALA A 6 -16.65 -8.63 -17.31
C ALA A 6 -16.40 -7.28 -16.62
N MET A 7 -16.98 -7.11 -15.44
CA MET A 7 -16.63 -6.01 -14.54
C MET A 7 -15.14 -6.10 -14.22
N PRO A 8 -14.38 -4.99 -14.28
CA PRO A 8 -13.02 -4.98 -13.75
C PRO A 8 -13.08 -5.38 -12.27
N ALA A 9 -12.13 -6.22 -11.84
CA ALA A 9 -12.06 -6.75 -10.48
C ALA A 9 -12.29 -5.63 -9.46
N GLY A 10 -13.43 -5.74 -8.76
CA GLY A 10 -14.03 -4.60 -8.06
C GLY A 10 -13.10 -4.00 -7.00
N ALA A 11 -13.04 -2.68 -6.95
CA ALA A 11 -12.63 -1.96 -5.77
C ALA A 11 -13.48 -2.49 -4.60
N ALA A 12 -12.84 -3.20 -3.66
CA ALA A 12 -13.55 -3.77 -2.52
C ALA A 12 -14.25 -2.63 -1.77
N THR A 13 -15.58 -2.62 -1.79
CA THR A 13 -16.36 -1.61 -1.07
C THR A 13 -16.21 -1.86 0.44
N LEU A 14 -15.82 -0.82 1.18
CA LEU A 14 -15.78 -0.87 2.64
C LEU A 14 -17.20 -1.03 3.21
N PRO A 15 -17.43 -1.96 4.16
CA PRO A 15 -18.70 -2.05 4.88
C PRO A 15 -19.03 -0.74 5.59
N ALA A 16 -20.32 -0.42 5.74
CA ALA A 16 -20.76 0.83 6.37
C ALA A 16 -20.19 1.01 7.80
N GLY A 17 -20.04 -0.08 8.56
CA GLY A 17 -19.41 -0.05 9.89
C GLY A 17 -17.92 0.35 9.83
N ALA A 18 -17.17 -0.19 8.86
CA ALA A 18 -15.77 0.14 8.64
C ALA A 18 -15.61 1.57 8.11
N ALA A 19 -16.50 2.01 7.21
CA ALA A 19 -16.48 3.36 6.63
C ALA A 19 -16.65 4.47 7.69
N LYS A 20 -17.35 4.21 8.80
CA LYS A 20 -17.50 5.14 9.92
C LYS A 20 -16.20 5.41 10.68
N LEU A 21 -15.20 4.55 10.54
CA LEU A 21 -13.89 4.69 11.19
C LEU A 21 -12.89 5.48 10.34
N LEU A 22 -13.27 5.88 9.13
CA LEU A 22 -12.38 6.66 8.28
C LEU A 22 -12.17 8.07 8.88
N PRO A 23 -10.92 8.56 8.95
CA PRO A 23 -10.62 9.92 9.38
C PRO A 23 -11.39 10.95 8.55
N ALA A 24 -11.97 11.96 9.22
CA ALA A 24 -12.62 13.07 8.56
C ALA A 24 -11.65 13.82 7.62
N GLY A 25 -12.18 14.32 6.50
CA GLY A 25 -11.37 15.05 5.50
C GLY A 25 -10.46 14.17 4.66
N GLN A 26 -10.59 12.84 4.74
CA GLN A 26 -9.86 11.90 3.88
C GLN A 26 -10.78 11.13 2.93
N SER A 27 -10.22 10.67 1.82
CA SER A 27 -10.89 9.86 0.80
C SER A 27 -10.12 8.57 0.56
N VAL A 28 -10.86 7.50 0.22
CA VAL A 28 -10.30 6.17 -0.05
C VAL A 28 -9.63 6.15 -1.42
N MET A 29 -8.38 5.70 -1.45
CA MET A 29 -7.61 5.44 -2.66
C MET A 29 -7.69 3.99 -3.09
N SER A 30 -7.49 3.07 -2.14
CA SER A 30 -7.49 1.62 -2.37
C SER A 30 -7.92 0.87 -1.10
N VAL A 31 -8.48 -0.32 -1.29
CA VAL A 31 -8.93 -1.21 -0.21
C VAL A 31 -8.50 -2.63 -0.53
N ALA A 32 -7.79 -3.25 0.39
CA ALA A 32 -7.53 -4.67 0.39
C ALA A 32 -8.24 -5.33 1.57
N ARG A 33 -8.62 -6.61 1.42
CA ARG A 33 -9.30 -7.37 2.47
C ARG A 33 -8.80 -8.81 2.54
N ALA A 34 -8.66 -9.32 3.75
CA ALA A 34 -8.30 -10.71 4.04
C ALA A 34 -8.68 -11.03 5.50
N ASP A 35 -8.70 -12.31 5.87
CA ASP A 35 -8.72 -12.70 7.27
C ASP A 35 -7.31 -12.55 7.86
N LEU A 36 -6.97 -11.32 8.26
CA LEU A 36 -5.64 -10.93 8.72
C LEU A 36 -5.36 -11.52 10.11
N THR A 37 -6.38 -11.55 10.96
CA THR A 37 -6.26 -12.07 12.33
C THR A 37 -6.31 -13.60 12.39
N GLY A 38 -6.99 -14.24 11.44
CA GLY A 38 -7.24 -15.69 11.41
C GLY A 38 -8.48 -16.12 12.19
N ASP A 39 -9.42 -15.21 12.40
CA ASP A 39 -10.64 -15.45 13.18
C ASP A 39 -11.86 -15.80 12.30
N GLY A 40 -11.63 -15.94 10.99
CA GLY A 40 -12.65 -16.27 10.00
C GLY A 40 -13.47 -15.07 9.52
N ARG A 41 -13.18 -13.85 9.98
CA ARG A 41 -13.84 -12.61 9.53
C ARG A 41 -12.94 -11.84 8.55
N LEU A 42 -13.55 -11.04 7.68
CA LEU A 42 -12.79 -10.20 6.76
C LEU A 42 -12.35 -8.91 7.45
N ASP A 43 -11.04 -8.73 7.54
CA ASP A 43 -10.38 -7.51 7.93
C ASP A 43 -10.05 -6.66 6.70
N TYR A 44 -9.80 -5.37 6.89
CA TYR A 44 -9.60 -4.41 5.82
C TYR A 44 -8.33 -3.59 6.03
N VAL A 45 -7.57 -3.41 4.95
CA VAL A 45 -6.48 -2.44 4.88
C VAL A 45 -6.89 -1.37 3.89
N VAL A 46 -6.79 -0.11 4.30
CA VAL A 46 -7.31 1.03 3.56
C VAL A 46 -6.20 2.04 3.35
N ALA A 47 -5.96 2.38 2.08
CA ALA A 47 -5.11 3.49 1.68
C ALA A 47 -5.98 4.74 1.52
N LEU A 48 -5.59 5.82 2.21
CA LEU A 48 -6.33 7.07 2.28
C LEU A 48 -5.44 8.25 1.91
N ARG A 49 -6.04 9.26 1.30
CA ARG A 49 -5.44 10.59 1.08
C ARG A 49 -6.33 11.69 1.64
N ALA A 50 -5.75 12.87 1.87
CA ALA A 50 -6.54 14.08 2.09
C ALA A 50 -7.49 14.33 0.89
N SER A 51 -8.75 14.67 1.14
CA SER A 51 -9.70 14.97 0.07
C SER A 51 -9.27 16.18 -0.78
N ALA A 52 -8.50 17.10 -0.20
CA ALA A 52 -7.95 18.27 -0.88
C ALA A 52 -6.60 18.00 -1.59
N GLU A 53 -6.05 16.78 -1.57
CA GLU A 53 -4.71 16.48 -2.10
C GLU A 53 -4.53 16.98 -3.54
N GLN A 54 -5.51 16.75 -4.42
CA GLN A 54 -5.40 17.17 -5.82
C GLN A 54 -5.46 18.69 -5.99
N THR A 55 -6.31 19.36 -5.20
CA THR A 55 -6.39 20.83 -5.21
C THR A 55 -5.08 21.45 -4.77
N LEU A 56 -4.49 20.93 -3.67
CA LEU A 56 -3.20 21.38 -3.15
C LEU A 56 -2.09 21.21 -4.19
N ARG A 57 -2.00 20.02 -4.82
CA ARG A 57 -1.03 19.79 -5.90
C ARG A 57 -1.23 20.70 -7.09
N GLY A 58 -2.48 21.00 -7.45
CA GLY A 58 -2.81 21.95 -8.53
C GLY A 58 -2.35 23.39 -8.24
N HIS A 59 -2.19 23.75 -6.96
CA HIS A 59 -1.62 25.03 -6.54
C HIS A 59 -0.09 25.00 -6.37
N GLY A 60 0.54 23.84 -6.57
CA GLY A 60 1.98 23.66 -6.36
C GLY A 60 2.37 23.46 -4.89
N ASP A 61 1.39 23.20 -4.00
CA ASP A 61 1.66 22.86 -2.61
C ASP A 61 2.19 21.43 -2.48
N ALA A 62 2.94 21.18 -1.41
CA ALA A 62 3.37 19.83 -1.06
C ALA A 62 2.16 18.91 -0.82
N ALA A 63 2.25 17.67 -1.30
CA ALA A 63 1.20 16.70 -1.07
C ALA A 63 1.12 16.36 0.44
N PRO A 64 -0.07 16.22 1.04
CA PRO A 64 -0.19 15.78 2.42
C PRO A 64 0.27 14.32 2.63
N PRO A 65 0.67 13.93 3.85
CA PRO A 65 0.89 12.52 4.19
C PRO A 65 -0.37 11.67 3.96
N ARG A 66 -0.19 10.48 3.41
CA ARG A 66 -1.27 9.50 3.17
C ARG A 66 -1.38 8.54 4.32
N THR A 67 -2.60 8.11 4.63
CA THR A 67 -2.87 7.23 5.77
C THR A 67 -3.10 5.80 5.30
N LEU A 68 -2.32 4.88 5.85
CA LEU A 68 -2.59 3.45 5.81
C LEU A 68 -3.32 3.07 7.10
N LEU A 69 -4.54 2.56 6.97
CA LEU A 69 -5.41 2.20 8.09
C LEU A 69 -5.73 0.71 8.04
N VAL A 70 -5.57 0.01 9.16
CA VAL A 70 -5.95 -1.40 9.30
C VAL A 70 -7.16 -1.51 10.21
N LEU A 71 -8.25 -2.05 9.69
CA LEU A 71 -9.52 -2.25 10.37
C LEU A 71 -9.75 -3.74 10.58
N VAL A 72 -9.93 -4.15 11.84
CA VAL A 72 -10.20 -5.55 12.22
C VAL A 72 -11.66 -5.72 12.54
N ALA A 73 -12.26 -6.81 12.04
CA ALA A 73 -13.65 -7.15 12.30
C ALA A 73 -13.82 -7.79 13.69
N ASN A 74 -14.83 -7.33 14.42
CA ASN A 74 -15.20 -7.89 15.72
C ASN A 74 -16.26 -8.99 15.57
N ALA A 75 -16.42 -9.81 16.61
CA ALA A 75 -17.45 -10.86 16.66
C ALA A 75 -18.88 -10.31 16.48
N ASP A 76 -19.15 -9.09 16.96
CA ASP A 76 -20.48 -8.45 16.87
C ASP A 76 -20.77 -7.82 15.50
N GLY A 77 -19.92 -8.05 14.49
CA GLY A 77 -20.05 -7.45 13.16
C GLY A 77 -19.58 -5.99 13.05
N GLY A 78 -19.06 -5.43 14.14
CA GLY A 78 -18.38 -4.13 14.17
C GLY A 78 -16.93 -4.19 13.67
N PHE A 79 -16.26 -3.04 13.65
CA PHE A 79 -14.85 -2.92 13.31
C PHE A 79 -14.11 -2.08 14.35
N VAL A 80 -12.81 -2.31 14.51
CA VAL A 80 -11.90 -1.43 15.26
C VAL A 80 -10.72 -1.00 14.39
N GLU A 81 -10.18 0.19 14.64
CA GLU A 81 -8.87 0.59 14.13
C GLU A 81 -7.79 -0.20 14.89
N ALA A 82 -7.14 -1.14 14.21
CA ALA A 82 -6.11 -2.00 14.80
C ALA A 82 -4.69 -1.43 14.60
N ALA A 83 -4.47 -0.67 13.52
CA ALA A 83 -3.21 0.01 13.27
C ALA A 83 -3.37 1.17 12.29
N ARG A 84 -2.47 2.15 12.38
CA ARG A 84 -2.36 3.26 11.42
C ARG A 84 -0.93 3.66 11.17
N SER A 85 -0.62 4.10 9.96
CA SER A 85 0.64 4.76 9.63
C SER A 85 0.42 5.86 8.59
N THR A 86 1.22 6.93 8.67
CA THR A 86 1.23 8.01 7.68
C THR A 86 2.54 8.08 6.88
N ARG A 87 3.30 6.99 6.87
CA ARG A 87 4.68 6.95 6.33
C ARG A 87 4.92 5.85 5.29
N VAL A 88 4.03 4.87 5.22
CA VAL A 88 4.22 3.66 4.37
C VAL A 88 3.73 3.88 2.95
N ILE A 89 2.64 4.63 2.79
CA ILE A 89 2.15 5.07 1.48
C ILE A 89 2.87 6.37 1.17
N PHE A 90 3.62 6.39 0.08
CA PHE A 90 4.34 7.60 -0.33
C PHE A 90 3.37 8.66 -0.83
N ARG A 91 3.70 9.91 -0.52
CA ARG A 91 2.96 11.10 -0.94
C ARG A 91 3.02 11.23 -2.46
N ALA A 92 2.00 11.89 -3.01
CA ALA A 92 1.86 12.07 -4.45
C ALA A 92 3.04 12.83 -5.11
N ASP A 93 3.83 13.57 -4.33
CA ASP A 93 5.00 14.33 -4.80
C ASP A 93 6.34 13.61 -4.58
N GLU A 94 6.35 12.43 -3.95
CA GLU A 94 7.58 11.64 -3.73
C GLU A 94 8.00 10.82 -4.95
N GLY A 95 7.12 10.68 -5.95
CA GLY A 95 7.40 9.98 -7.22
C GLY A 95 7.88 10.89 -8.36
N GLY A 96 8.13 12.17 -8.08
CA GLY A 96 8.48 13.15 -9.11
C GLY A 96 7.31 13.45 -10.03
N GLN A 97 7.37 12.98 -11.28
CA GLN A 97 6.29 13.19 -12.25
C GLN A 97 5.07 12.29 -11.98
N CYS A 98 5.28 11.09 -11.41
CA CYS A 98 4.21 10.14 -11.12
C CYS A 98 3.81 10.18 -9.66
N ASP A 99 2.59 9.74 -9.42
CA ASP A 99 2.15 9.36 -8.10
C ASP A 99 2.72 7.97 -7.74
N PRO A 100 3.57 7.85 -6.71
CA PRO A 100 4.24 6.60 -6.43
C PRO A 100 3.30 5.49 -5.94
N PHE A 101 2.04 5.77 -5.59
CA PHE A 101 1.09 4.74 -5.15
C PHE A 101 -0.01 4.52 -6.17
N LEU A 102 -0.64 5.59 -6.68
CA LEU A 102 -1.75 5.51 -7.62
C LEU A 102 -1.33 5.03 -9.01
N ASP A 103 -0.11 5.33 -9.42
CA ASP A 103 0.44 4.90 -10.71
C ASP A 103 1.25 3.59 -10.61
N SER A 104 1.21 2.93 -9.44
CA SER A 104 1.83 1.61 -9.23
C SER A 104 0.92 0.46 -9.68
N ASP A 105 1.48 -0.72 -9.96
CA ASP A 105 0.72 -1.83 -10.56
C ASP A 105 -0.42 -2.34 -9.67
N HIS A 106 -0.17 -2.54 -8.38
CA HIS A 106 -1.15 -3.14 -7.46
C HIS A 106 -1.57 -2.22 -6.32
N GLY A 107 -0.72 -1.26 -5.91
CA GLY A 107 -0.94 -0.34 -4.79
C GLY A 107 -1.04 -1.01 -3.41
N LEU A 108 -2.08 -1.83 -3.19
CA LEU A 108 -2.35 -2.48 -1.91
C LEU A 108 -2.93 -3.90 -2.11
N VAL A 109 -2.31 -4.90 -1.50
CA VAL A 109 -2.72 -6.31 -1.58
C VAL A 109 -2.75 -6.93 -0.19
N ALA A 110 -3.75 -7.77 0.10
CA ALA A 110 -3.86 -8.53 1.35
C ALA A 110 -4.11 -10.01 1.08
N LYS A 111 -3.46 -10.90 1.84
CA LYS A 111 -3.61 -12.35 1.73
C LYS A 111 -3.25 -13.05 3.05
N GLY A 112 -4.18 -13.85 3.57
CA GLY A 112 -4.01 -14.49 4.88
C GLY A 112 -3.68 -13.45 5.95
N ALA A 113 -2.65 -13.70 6.76
CA ALA A 113 -2.22 -12.78 7.82
C ALA A 113 -1.34 -11.61 7.34
N TYR A 114 -1.19 -11.40 6.03
CA TYR A 114 -0.23 -10.47 5.44
C TYR A 114 -0.93 -9.43 4.55
N PHE A 115 -0.32 -8.27 4.46
CA PHE A 115 -0.61 -7.31 3.40
C PHE A 115 0.64 -6.56 2.97
N THR A 116 0.64 -6.09 1.73
CA THR A 116 1.75 -5.41 1.09
C THR A 116 1.27 -4.10 0.49
N VAL A 117 1.99 -3.03 0.80
CA VAL A 117 1.89 -1.73 0.12
C VAL A 117 2.95 -1.72 -0.97
N GLN A 118 2.53 -1.48 -2.21
CA GLN A 118 3.43 -1.21 -3.33
C GLN A 118 3.48 0.30 -3.55
N ASN A 119 4.70 0.85 -3.49
CA ASN A 119 5.00 2.14 -4.09
C ASN A 119 5.89 1.88 -5.32
N GLY A 120 5.89 2.77 -6.30
CA GLY A 120 6.72 2.65 -7.48
C GLY A 120 6.43 3.73 -8.51
N VAL A 121 7.40 3.97 -9.39
CA VAL A 121 7.27 4.91 -10.51
C VAL A 121 7.83 4.30 -11.77
N ALA A 122 7.25 4.69 -12.91
CA ALA A 122 7.68 4.25 -14.24
C ALA A 122 7.63 5.39 -15.29
N CYS A 123 7.60 6.65 -14.87
CA CYS A 123 7.63 7.83 -15.76
C CYS A 123 8.99 8.54 -15.72
N GLY A 124 10.03 7.84 -16.17
CA GLY A 124 11.40 8.35 -16.26
C GLY A 124 12.33 7.67 -15.28
N GLN A 125 12.08 7.81 -13.98
CA GLN A 125 12.65 6.87 -13.01
C GLN A 125 11.83 5.58 -13.03
N HIS A 126 12.51 4.45 -12.82
CA HIS A 126 11.89 3.12 -12.75
C HIS A 126 12.34 2.46 -11.45
N TRP A 127 11.44 2.41 -10.47
CA TRP A 127 11.66 1.69 -9.22
C TRP A 127 10.35 1.20 -8.62
N THR A 128 10.43 0.16 -7.79
CA THR A 128 9.33 -0.38 -7.00
C THR A 128 9.80 -0.63 -5.57
N ASP A 129 8.90 -0.41 -4.62
CA ASP A 129 9.11 -0.60 -3.19
C ASP A 129 7.89 -1.33 -2.60
N TYR A 130 8.09 -2.61 -2.27
CA TYR A 130 7.09 -3.47 -1.65
C TYR A 130 7.32 -3.55 -0.15
N ILE A 131 6.42 -2.98 0.65
CA ILE A 131 6.49 -3.00 2.11
C ILE A 131 5.40 -3.92 2.65
N THR A 132 5.82 -5.05 3.21
CA THR A 132 4.92 -6.09 3.72
C THR A 132 4.85 -6.08 5.24
N PHE A 133 3.62 -6.13 5.75
CA PHE A 133 3.30 -6.29 7.16
C PHE A 133 2.55 -7.59 7.39
N ARG A 134 2.57 -8.05 8.64
CA ARG A 134 1.80 -9.22 9.06
C ARG A 134 1.17 -9.02 10.42
N TYR A 135 0.09 -9.74 10.69
CA TYR A 135 -0.45 -9.86 12.03
C TYR A 135 0.41 -10.79 12.90
N ASP A 136 0.82 -10.32 14.07
CA ASP A 136 1.44 -11.14 15.11
C ASP A 136 0.36 -11.60 16.10
N ARG A 137 -0.16 -12.82 15.90
CA ARG A 137 -1.20 -13.40 16.76
C ARG A 137 -0.83 -13.48 18.23
N ARG A 138 0.46 -13.60 18.57
CA ARG A 138 0.88 -13.69 19.98
C ARG A 138 0.77 -12.35 20.69
N ARG A 139 0.95 -11.26 19.95
CA ARG A 139 0.96 -9.89 20.47
C ARG A 139 -0.30 -9.11 20.14
N GLY A 140 -1.13 -9.60 19.22
CA GLY A 140 -2.35 -8.94 18.79
C GLY A 140 -2.10 -7.67 17.97
N VAL A 141 -0.96 -7.55 17.28
CA VAL A 141 -0.53 -6.32 16.59
C VAL A 141 0.01 -6.57 15.20
N PHE A 142 -0.03 -5.55 14.34
CA PHE A 142 0.58 -5.58 13.01
C PHE A 142 2.03 -5.13 13.06
N VAL A 143 2.93 -5.95 12.51
CA VAL A 143 4.38 -5.74 12.52
C VAL A 143 4.96 -5.81 11.13
N PHE A 144 6.05 -5.07 10.92
CA PHE A 144 6.86 -5.16 9.71
C PHE A 144 7.32 -6.60 9.49
N HIS A 145 7.26 -7.05 8.23
CA HIS A 145 7.70 -8.38 7.83
C HIS A 145 8.90 -8.32 6.89
N LYS A 146 8.76 -7.62 5.77
CA LYS A 146 9.79 -7.54 4.72
C LYS A 146 9.58 -6.29 3.88
N ARG A 147 10.67 -5.72 3.37
CA ARG A 147 10.68 -4.72 2.31
C ARG A 147 11.53 -5.20 1.14
N VAL A 148 11.06 -5.02 -0.09
CA VAL A 148 11.81 -5.33 -1.31
C VAL A 148 11.82 -4.09 -2.18
N ILE A 149 13.01 -3.61 -2.51
CA ILE A 149 13.23 -2.44 -3.36
C ILE A 149 13.92 -2.92 -4.62
N GLU A 150 13.38 -2.53 -5.76
CA GLU A 150 13.99 -2.76 -7.07
C GLU A 150 14.07 -1.45 -7.82
N ALA A 151 15.19 -1.21 -8.48
CA ALA A 151 15.38 -0.06 -9.33
C ALA A 151 16.01 -0.48 -10.66
N TRP A 152 15.54 0.12 -11.74
CA TRP A 152 15.96 -0.16 -13.10
C TRP A 152 16.57 1.09 -13.73
N GLU A 153 17.50 0.85 -14.65
CA GLU A 153 18.12 1.89 -15.46
C GLU A 153 18.08 1.51 -16.94
N MET A 154 18.24 2.50 -17.81
CA MET A 154 18.31 2.28 -19.26
C MET A 154 19.44 1.31 -19.57
N ASN A 155 19.14 0.29 -20.36
CA ASN A 155 20.15 -0.59 -20.88
C ASN A 155 20.82 0.07 -22.09
N THR A 156 22.14 0.23 -22.04
CA THR A 156 22.91 0.87 -23.12
C THR A 156 23.59 -0.15 -24.04
N GLN A 157 23.21 -1.43 -23.96
CA GLN A 157 23.72 -2.48 -24.84
C GLN A 157 23.16 -2.32 -26.26
N ASP A 158 24.05 -2.28 -27.24
CA ASP A 158 23.72 -2.17 -28.67
C ASP A 158 23.64 -3.55 -29.31
N THR A 159 22.74 -4.39 -28.79
CA THR A 159 22.44 -5.71 -29.38
C THR A 159 20.94 -5.81 -29.68
N PRO A 160 20.53 -6.43 -30.81
CA PRO A 160 19.15 -6.39 -31.28
C PRO A 160 18.08 -6.85 -30.29
N ASP A 161 18.42 -7.73 -29.34
CA ASP A 161 17.51 -8.33 -28.37
C ASP A 161 17.76 -7.85 -26.93
N ALA A 162 18.50 -6.75 -26.74
CA ALA A 162 18.71 -6.19 -25.41
C ALA A 162 17.39 -5.68 -24.81
N GLU A 163 17.08 -6.09 -23.57
CA GLU A 163 15.99 -5.49 -22.81
C GLU A 163 16.21 -3.98 -22.69
N ALA A 164 15.16 -3.16 -22.82
CA ALA A 164 15.27 -1.70 -22.76
C ALA A 164 15.74 -1.20 -21.39
N LEU A 165 15.39 -1.94 -20.33
CA LEU A 165 15.78 -1.65 -18.95
C LEU A 165 16.58 -2.84 -18.42
N ARG A 166 17.54 -2.54 -17.54
CA ARG A 166 18.23 -3.57 -16.75
C ARG A 166 18.06 -3.28 -15.27
N LEU A 167 17.98 -4.33 -14.47
CA LEU A 167 17.92 -4.23 -13.01
C LEU A 167 19.24 -3.66 -12.49
N ARG A 168 19.18 -2.48 -11.87
CA ARG A 168 20.32 -1.80 -11.26
C ARG A 168 20.49 -2.20 -9.80
N GLU A 169 19.38 -2.26 -9.08
CA GLU A 169 19.35 -2.57 -7.66
C GLU A 169 18.22 -3.55 -7.36
N HIS A 170 18.53 -4.54 -6.52
CA HIS A 170 17.56 -5.37 -5.82
C HIS A 170 18.01 -5.46 -4.38
N ARG A 171 17.22 -4.89 -3.47
CA ARG A 171 17.52 -4.83 -2.03
C ARG A 171 16.36 -5.40 -1.24
N GLU A 172 16.69 -6.37 -0.39
CA GLU A 172 15.72 -6.94 0.56
C GLU A 172 16.08 -6.57 2.00
N ILE A 173 15.08 -6.16 2.77
CA ILE A 173 15.19 -5.87 4.19
C ILE A 173 14.17 -6.73 4.91
N ALA A 174 14.64 -7.72 5.66
CA ALA A 174 13.78 -8.59 6.46
C ALA A 174 13.64 -8.06 7.91
N ALA A 175 12.49 -8.31 8.53
CA ALA A 175 12.29 -8.01 9.94
C ALA A 175 13.20 -8.88 10.84
N ASP A 176 13.74 -8.30 11.92
CA ASP A 176 14.35 -9.08 13.00
C ASP A 176 13.26 -9.68 13.90
N PRO A 177 13.11 -11.02 13.98
CA PRO A 177 12.10 -11.65 14.83
C PRO A 177 12.24 -11.33 16.32
N ARG A 178 13.43 -10.91 16.77
CA ARG A 178 13.72 -10.54 18.16
C ARG A 178 13.32 -9.10 18.47
N GLN A 179 13.24 -8.24 17.45
CA GLN A 179 12.91 -6.82 17.57
C GLN A 179 11.77 -6.46 16.61
N PRO A 180 10.53 -6.88 16.92
CA PRO A 180 9.38 -6.60 16.07
C PRO A 180 9.11 -5.08 16.00
N VAL A 181 9.03 -4.55 14.78
CA VAL A 181 8.68 -3.15 14.53
C VAL A 181 7.18 -3.06 14.23
N LEU A 182 6.44 -2.30 15.04
CA LEU A 182 5.01 -2.05 14.81
C LEU A 182 4.78 -1.26 13.53
N LEU A 183 3.63 -1.47 12.87
CA LEU A 183 3.24 -0.69 11.69
C LEU A 183 3.27 0.83 11.94
N SER A 184 2.81 1.26 13.12
CA SER A 184 2.76 2.68 13.50
C SER A 184 4.15 3.31 13.71
N ALA A 185 5.15 2.48 14.05
CA ALA A 185 6.52 2.90 14.29
C ALA A 185 7.43 2.73 13.06
N TYR A 186 7.01 1.93 12.07
CA TYR A 186 7.80 1.69 10.87
C TYR A 186 7.92 2.97 10.03
N THR A 187 9.17 3.30 9.70
CA THR A 187 9.50 4.39 8.78
C THR A 187 10.37 3.81 7.66
N PRO A 188 9.91 3.81 6.40
CA PRO A 188 10.74 3.39 5.28
C PRO A 188 11.94 4.33 5.19
N ALA A 189 13.16 3.78 5.33
CA ALA A 189 14.38 4.54 5.06
C ALA A 189 14.58 4.69 3.54
N PRO A 190 15.18 5.78 3.06
CA PRO A 190 15.58 5.90 1.66
C PRO A 190 16.51 4.76 1.20
#